data_AF-A0A3D4MED7-F1
#
_entry.id   AF-A0A3D4MED7-F1
#
_cell.length_a   1.000
_cell.length_b   1.000
_cell.length_c   1.000
_cell.angle_alpha   90.00
_cell.angle_beta   90.00
_cell.angle_gamma   90.00
#
_symmetry.space_group_name_H-M   'P 1'
#
loop_
_entity.id
_entity.type
_entity.pdbx_description
1 polymer ?
#
loop_
_entity_poly.entity_id
_entity_poly.type
_entity_poly.pdbx_seq_one_letter_code
_entity_poly.pdbx_strand_id
1 'polypeptide(L)'
;PLRDGVIADFEAAEFMIKYFISKVHNRRSFASPRMVICVPSGSTAVERRAIQESAESAGARDVSLIEEPMAAAIGAGLPVTEPTGSMVVDIGGGTTEVAVISLGGIVYAKSVRVGGDKMDDAIISYIRRTHNLLIGEATAERIKKEIGSACPPEEGEGRMMEIKGRDLMNGVPKELVISERQIAEALAEPVGAIIDAVKGALEHTAPELAADIVDRGIVMTGGGSLLSNLDYVLRYATGLAVTVADDPLSCVALGSGQALETGKKLNGVLSKMY
;
A
#
# COMPACT_ATOMS: atom_id res chain seq x y z
N PRO A 1 14.91 -4.04 5.93
CA PRO A 1 14.82 -5.48 5.58
C PRO A 1 13.70 -5.80 4.57
N LEU A 2 12.59 -5.03 4.57
CA LEU A 2 11.50 -5.18 3.60
C LEU A 2 11.60 -4.10 2.52
N ARG A 3 11.38 -4.46 1.26
CA ARG A 3 11.35 -3.52 0.12
C ARG A 3 10.50 -4.09 -1.01
N ASP A 4 9.72 -3.26 -1.70
CA ASP A 4 8.86 -3.68 -2.84
C ASP A 4 7.98 -4.91 -2.53
N GLY A 5 7.47 -5.01 -1.31
CA GLY A 5 6.63 -6.15 -0.86
C GLY A 5 7.39 -7.44 -0.56
N VAL A 6 8.73 -7.45 -0.65
CA VAL A 6 9.55 -8.66 -0.45
C VAL A 6 10.57 -8.50 0.68
N ILE A 7 11.03 -9.62 1.24
CA ILE A 7 12.17 -9.63 2.17
C ILE A 7 13.46 -9.48 1.35
N ALA A 8 14.11 -8.33 1.47
CA ALA A 8 15.40 -8.04 0.84
C ALA A 8 16.60 -8.50 1.69
N ASP A 9 16.40 -8.62 3.00
CA ASP A 9 17.41 -9.07 3.97
C ASP A 9 16.72 -9.95 5.04
N PHE A 10 16.97 -11.27 4.95
CA PHE A 10 16.32 -12.27 5.80
C PHE A 10 16.73 -12.18 7.26
N GLU A 11 18.02 -12.01 7.54
CA GLU A 11 18.53 -11.94 8.91
C GLU A 11 17.99 -10.69 9.60
N ALA A 12 18.04 -9.53 8.92
CA ALA A 12 17.46 -8.31 9.45
C ALA A 12 15.93 -8.37 9.59
N ALA A 13 15.23 -9.10 8.71
CA ALA A 13 13.78 -9.32 8.84
C ALA A 13 13.43 -10.18 10.06
N GLU A 14 14.16 -11.27 10.30
CA GLU A 14 13.97 -12.13 11.48
C GLU A 14 14.18 -11.34 12.78
N PHE A 15 15.28 -10.58 12.88
CA PHE A 15 15.54 -9.72 14.05
C PHE A 15 14.43 -8.69 14.26
N MET A 16 13.93 -8.10 13.17
CA MET A 16 12.83 -7.13 13.23
C MET A 16 11.53 -7.78 13.75
N ILE A 17 11.16 -8.96 13.22
CA ILE A 17 9.97 -9.70 13.67
C ILE A 17 10.10 -10.06 15.15
N LYS A 18 11.25 -10.62 15.55
CA LYS A 18 11.54 -10.98 16.94
C LYS A 18 11.46 -9.79 17.89
N TYR A 19 11.97 -8.63 17.47
CA TYR A 19 11.86 -7.39 18.22
C TYR A 19 10.41 -6.98 18.43
N PHE A 20 9.58 -6.97 17.38
CA PHE A 20 8.17 -6.58 17.49
C PHE A 20 7.34 -7.55 18.32
N ILE A 21 7.56 -8.87 18.18
CA ILE A 21 6.95 -9.88 19.06
C ILE A 21 7.31 -9.60 20.52
N SER A 22 8.58 -9.37 20.81
CA SER A 22 9.07 -9.10 22.18
C SER A 22 8.60 -7.77 22.74
N LYS A 23 8.31 -6.78 21.88
CA LYS A 23 7.82 -5.46 22.30
C LYS A 23 6.37 -5.52 22.79
N VAL A 24 5.54 -6.36 22.17
CA VAL A 24 4.12 -6.50 22.53
C VAL A 24 3.88 -7.58 23.60
N HIS A 25 4.79 -8.54 23.75
CA HIS A 25 4.75 -9.53 24.83
C HIS A 25 5.50 -9.03 26.06
N ASN A 26 4.88 -9.16 27.23
CA ASN A 26 5.53 -8.76 28.48
C ASN A 26 6.72 -9.69 28.78
N ARG A 27 7.89 -9.13 29.13
CA ARG A 27 9.22 -9.80 29.26
C ARG A 27 9.29 -11.01 30.21
N ARG A 28 8.20 -11.36 30.89
CA ARG A 28 8.11 -12.46 31.87
C ARG A 28 7.53 -13.75 31.28
N SER A 29 7.05 -13.75 30.05
CA SER A 29 6.44 -14.95 29.44
C SER A 29 7.28 -15.45 28.25
N PHE A 30 7.60 -16.75 28.26
CA PHE A 30 8.04 -17.49 27.07
C PHE A 30 6.82 -17.66 26.14
N ALA A 31 6.36 -16.55 25.55
CA ALA A 31 5.21 -16.54 24.68
C ALA A 31 5.58 -17.17 23.34
N SER A 32 4.79 -18.16 22.95
CA SER A 32 4.85 -18.81 21.64
C SER A 32 3.52 -18.51 20.93
N PRO A 33 3.37 -17.29 20.37
CA PRO A 33 2.10 -16.80 19.87
C PRO A 33 1.68 -17.52 18.58
N ARG A 34 0.38 -17.51 18.31
CA ARG A 34 -0.15 -17.79 16.98
C ARG A 34 -0.19 -16.47 16.21
N MET A 35 0.26 -16.48 14.96
CA MET A 35 0.42 -15.28 14.15
C MET A 35 -0.29 -15.42 12.82
N VAL A 36 -0.90 -14.32 12.36
CA VAL A 36 -1.31 -14.12 10.97
C VAL A 36 -0.40 -13.04 10.40
N ILE A 37 0.21 -13.31 9.24
CA ILE A 37 1.11 -12.39 8.57
C ILE A 37 0.58 -12.11 7.17
N CYS A 38 0.45 -10.83 6.83
CA CYS A 38 0.09 -10.42 5.48
C CYS A 38 1.26 -10.64 4.52
N VAL A 39 0.91 -11.09 3.32
CA VAL A 39 1.84 -11.20 2.19
C VAL A 39 1.20 -10.61 0.94
N PRO A 40 1.95 -9.90 0.08
CA PRO A 40 1.43 -9.45 -1.21
C PRO A 40 0.82 -10.61 -2.01
N SER A 41 -0.21 -10.31 -2.81
CA SER A 41 -0.84 -11.34 -3.65
C SER A 41 0.16 -11.96 -4.64
N GLY A 42 1.09 -11.13 -5.14
CA GLY A 42 2.15 -11.54 -6.07
C GLY A 42 3.33 -12.27 -5.45
N SER A 43 3.36 -12.53 -4.14
CA SER A 43 4.50 -13.21 -3.49
C SER A 43 4.66 -14.64 -3.98
N THR A 44 5.89 -14.99 -4.37
CA THR A 44 6.29 -16.34 -4.76
C THR A 44 6.22 -17.31 -3.58
N ALA A 45 6.13 -18.61 -3.85
CA ALA A 45 6.17 -19.63 -2.80
C ALA A 45 7.43 -19.54 -1.93
N VAL A 46 8.57 -19.16 -2.51
CA VAL A 46 9.84 -18.98 -1.79
C VAL A 46 9.76 -17.80 -0.82
N GLU A 47 9.21 -16.67 -1.24
CA GLU A 47 9.03 -15.50 -0.38
C GLU A 47 8.04 -15.77 0.75
N ARG A 48 6.90 -16.41 0.43
CA ARG A 48 5.89 -16.83 1.43
C ARG A 48 6.50 -17.77 2.46
N ARG A 49 7.27 -18.76 2.02
CA ARG A 49 7.98 -19.70 2.89
C ARG A 49 8.99 -19.00 3.79
N ALA A 50 9.77 -18.07 3.24
CA ALA A 50 10.77 -17.36 4.01
C ALA A 50 10.18 -16.44 5.08
N ILE A 51 9.04 -15.79 4.80
CA ILE A 51 8.28 -15.01 5.80
C ILE A 51 7.83 -15.92 6.94
N GLN A 52 7.28 -17.10 6.61
CA GLN A 52 6.85 -18.08 7.58
C GLN A 52 8.01 -18.58 8.46
N GLU A 53 9.13 -18.98 7.85
CA GLU A 53 10.31 -19.48 8.56
C GLU A 53 10.95 -18.41 9.46
N SER A 54 10.95 -17.15 9.01
CA SER A 54 11.44 -16.02 9.81
C SER A 54 10.57 -15.79 11.05
N ALA A 55 9.25 -15.94 10.92
CA ALA A 55 8.32 -15.82 12.05
C ALA A 55 8.40 -17.00 13.01
N GLU A 56 8.52 -18.22 12.51
CA GLU A 56 8.74 -19.44 13.31
C GLU A 56 10.07 -19.36 14.09
N SER A 57 11.16 -18.96 13.43
CA SER A 57 12.48 -18.74 14.05
C SER A 57 12.46 -17.63 15.11
N ALA A 58 11.62 -16.61 14.90
CA ALA A 58 11.37 -15.55 15.87
C ALA A 58 10.55 -16.00 17.10
N GLY A 59 10.04 -17.24 17.13
CA GLY A 59 9.37 -17.85 18.29
C GLY A 59 7.85 -18.03 18.14
N ALA A 60 7.29 -17.86 16.93
CA ALA A 60 5.89 -18.14 16.67
C ALA A 60 5.60 -19.66 16.75
N ARG A 61 4.46 -20.04 17.34
CA ARG A 61 4.02 -21.45 17.44
C ARG A 61 3.33 -21.93 16.16
N ASP A 62 2.58 -21.03 15.53
CA ASP A 62 1.72 -21.31 14.39
C ASP A 62 1.66 -20.01 13.58
N VAL A 63 2.03 -20.08 12.31
CA VAL A 63 2.03 -18.93 11.40
C VAL A 63 1.05 -19.25 10.28
N SER A 64 0.11 -18.35 10.06
CA SER A 64 -0.78 -18.38 8.90
C SER A 64 -0.54 -17.15 8.05
N LEU A 65 -0.61 -17.31 6.75
CA LEU A 65 -0.48 -16.21 5.80
C LEU A 65 -1.88 -15.78 5.34
N ILE A 66 -2.06 -14.48 5.18
CA ILE A 66 -3.22 -13.87 4.53
C ILE A 66 -2.75 -12.98 3.39
N GLU A 67 -3.48 -12.97 2.29
CA GLU A 67 -3.15 -12.07 1.19
C GLU A 67 -3.50 -10.64 1.56
N GLU A 68 -2.57 -9.73 1.32
CA GLU A 68 -2.67 -8.30 1.62
C GLU A 68 -3.98 -7.66 1.12
N PRO A 69 -4.40 -7.82 -0.15
CA PRO A 69 -5.68 -7.26 -0.60
C PRO A 69 -6.90 -7.83 0.15
N MET A 70 -6.86 -9.10 0.57
CA MET A 70 -7.95 -9.70 1.33
C MET A 70 -7.97 -9.14 2.76
N ALA A 71 -6.81 -9.00 3.41
CA ALA A 71 -6.70 -8.36 4.72
C ALA A 71 -7.16 -6.89 4.66
N ALA A 72 -6.74 -6.15 3.63
CA ALA A 72 -7.16 -4.78 3.39
C ALA A 72 -8.69 -4.67 3.25
N ALA A 73 -9.31 -5.53 2.44
CA ALA A 73 -10.75 -5.54 2.23
C ALA A 73 -11.55 -5.85 3.52
N ILE A 74 -11.11 -6.85 4.30
CA ILE A 74 -11.72 -7.15 5.61
C ILE A 74 -11.60 -5.94 6.53
N GLY A 75 -10.42 -5.34 6.62
CA GLY A 75 -10.17 -4.17 7.46
C GLY A 75 -10.93 -2.92 7.04
N ALA A 76 -11.24 -2.79 5.74
CA ALA A 76 -12.08 -1.73 5.19
C ALA A 76 -13.59 -2.01 5.32
N GLY A 77 -13.99 -3.15 5.88
CA GLY A 77 -15.39 -3.51 6.09
C GLY A 77 -16.13 -3.96 4.83
N LEU A 78 -15.41 -4.36 3.78
CA LEU A 78 -16.02 -4.90 2.57
C LEU A 78 -16.67 -6.27 2.86
N PRO A 79 -17.82 -6.61 2.23
CA PRO A 79 -18.51 -7.87 2.43
C PRO A 79 -17.84 -9.02 1.64
N VAL A 80 -16.59 -9.33 1.98
CA VAL A 80 -15.75 -10.26 1.23
C VAL A 80 -16.31 -11.68 1.16
N THR A 81 -17.19 -12.09 2.08
CA THR A 81 -17.81 -13.43 2.09
C THR A 81 -19.16 -13.49 1.36
N GLU A 82 -19.70 -12.36 0.91
CA GLU A 82 -20.97 -12.32 0.18
C GLU A 82 -20.76 -12.68 -1.31
N PRO A 83 -21.81 -13.19 -2.00
CA PRO A 83 -21.79 -13.43 -3.46
C PRO A 83 -21.90 -12.11 -4.24
N THR A 84 -21.11 -11.11 -3.88
CA THR A 84 -21.05 -9.80 -4.54
C THR A 84 -19.60 -9.42 -4.82
N GLY A 85 -19.35 -8.72 -5.92
CA GLY A 85 -18.05 -8.16 -6.25
C GLY A 85 -17.67 -7.00 -5.33
N SER A 86 -16.53 -7.11 -4.65
CA SER A 86 -15.92 -6.03 -3.88
C SER A 86 -14.55 -5.70 -4.45
N MET A 87 -14.32 -4.46 -4.85
CA MET A 87 -13.03 -4.00 -5.35
C MET A 87 -12.27 -3.20 -4.30
N VAL A 88 -11.02 -3.59 -4.04
CA VAL A 88 -10.10 -2.90 -3.14
C VAL A 88 -8.82 -2.50 -3.87
N VAL A 89 -8.29 -1.32 -3.55
CA VAL A 89 -7.02 -0.80 -4.06
C VAL A 89 -6.18 -0.38 -2.86
N ASP A 90 -5.22 -1.22 -2.48
CA ASP A 90 -4.33 -0.98 -1.35
C ASP A 90 -3.02 -0.38 -1.83
N ILE A 91 -2.71 0.84 -1.39
CA ILE A 91 -1.55 1.61 -1.87
C ILE A 91 -0.56 1.74 -0.73
N GLY A 92 0.42 0.86 -0.72
CA GLY A 92 1.49 0.81 0.28
C GLY A 92 2.68 1.70 -0.04
N GLY A 93 3.81 1.44 0.63
CA GLY A 93 5.09 2.09 0.33
C GLY A 93 5.70 1.60 -0.98
N GLY A 94 5.98 0.29 -1.09
CA GLY A 94 6.64 -0.28 -2.26
C GLY A 94 5.70 -0.82 -3.36
N THR A 95 4.44 -1.07 -3.03
CA THR A 95 3.49 -1.77 -3.91
C THR A 95 2.10 -1.15 -3.85
N THR A 96 1.34 -1.39 -4.92
CA THR A 96 -0.11 -1.21 -4.96
C THR A 96 -0.73 -2.55 -5.32
N GLU A 97 -1.65 -3.03 -4.46
CA GLU A 97 -2.42 -4.24 -4.66
C GLU A 97 -3.84 -3.87 -5.12
N VAL A 98 -4.25 -4.33 -6.28
CA VAL A 98 -5.63 -4.20 -6.76
C VAL A 98 -6.27 -5.56 -6.76
N ALA A 99 -7.43 -5.71 -6.13
CA ALA A 99 -8.15 -6.98 -6.11
C ALA A 99 -9.66 -6.83 -6.23
N VAL A 100 -10.27 -7.88 -6.80
CA VAL A 100 -11.71 -8.11 -6.80
C VAL A 100 -11.98 -9.38 -6.00
N ILE A 101 -12.84 -9.26 -4.99
CA ILE A 101 -13.12 -10.30 -4.00
C ILE A 101 -14.60 -10.64 -4.01
N SER A 102 -14.91 -11.93 -3.90
CA SER A 102 -16.27 -12.45 -3.72
C SER A 102 -16.23 -13.83 -3.08
N LEU A 103 -17.27 -14.21 -2.32
CA LEU A 103 -17.40 -15.54 -1.70
C LEU A 103 -16.18 -16.01 -0.87
N GLY A 104 -15.49 -15.06 -0.25
CA GLY A 104 -14.29 -15.29 0.58
C GLY A 104 -13.04 -15.62 -0.23
N GLY A 105 -13.08 -15.49 -1.55
CA GLY A 105 -11.96 -15.73 -2.45
C GLY A 105 -11.57 -14.49 -3.24
N ILE A 106 -10.30 -14.42 -3.61
CA ILE A 106 -9.81 -13.44 -4.59
C ILE A 106 -10.15 -13.95 -5.98
N VAL A 107 -10.98 -13.22 -6.71
CA VAL A 107 -11.35 -13.53 -8.10
C VAL A 107 -10.28 -13.00 -9.05
N TYR A 108 -9.77 -11.81 -8.77
CA TYR A 108 -8.66 -11.19 -9.47
C TYR A 108 -7.78 -10.46 -8.47
N ALA A 109 -6.47 -10.58 -8.62
CA ALA A 109 -5.52 -9.71 -7.93
C ALA A 109 -4.35 -9.38 -8.85
N LYS A 110 -3.85 -8.16 -8.70
CA LYS A 110 -2.65 -7.67 -9.36
C LYS A 110 -1.85 -6.81 -8.40
N SER A 111 -0.59 -7.17 -8.25
CA SER A 111 0.41 -6.36 -7.56
C SER A 111 1.25 -5.60 -8.58
N VAL A 112 1.42 -4.31 -8.37
CA VAL A 112 2.37 -3.47 -9.13
C VAL A 112 3.36 -2.81 -8.18
N ARG A 113 4.64 -2.74 -8.59
CA ARG A 113 5.73 -2.15 -7.79
C ARG A 113 5.77 -0.63 -7.91
N VAL A 114 4.64 -0.01 -7.60
CA VAL A 114 4.46 1.44 -7.48
C VAL A 114 3.67 1.73 -6.22
N GLY A 115 4.09 2.73 -5.47
CA GLY A 115 3.49 3.13 -4.20
C GLY A 115 4.14 4.41 -3.69
N GLY A 116 4.09 4.62 -2.39
CA GLY A 116 4.69 5.78 -1.72
C GLY A 116 6.18 5.99 -2.03
N ASP A 117 6.98 4.94 -2.15
CA ASP A 117 8.43 5.01 -2.39
C ASP A 117 8.71 5.56 -3.79
N LYS A 118 7.91 5.15 -4.79
CA LYS A 118 8.03 5.65 -6.17
C LYS A 118 7.57 7.09 -6.32
N MET A 119 6.60 7.51 -5.51
CA MET A 119 6.22 8.92 -5.42
C MET A 119 7.36 9.77 -4.85
N ASP A 120 8.06 9.27 -3.83
CA ASP A 120 9.23 9.97 -3.28
C ASP A 120 10.40 10.04 -4.27
N ASP A 121 10.73 8.92 -4.93
CA ASP A 121 11.73 8.85 -6.00
C ASP A 121 11.43 9.87 -7.12
N ALA A 122 10.15 9.99 -7.51
CA ALA A 122 9.71 10.90 -8.55
C ALA A 122 9.87 12.38 -8.13
N ILE A 123 9.52 12.73 -6.89
CA ILE A 123 9.73 14.07 -6.32
C ILE A 123 11.22 14.42 -6.28
N ILE A 124 12.07 13.51 -5.77
CA ILE A 124 13.53 13.70 -5.74
C ILE A 124 14.06 13.95 -7.16
N SER A 125 13.64 13.12 -8.11
CA SER A 125 14.08 13.19 -9.50
C SER A 125 13.61 14.46 -10.21
N TYR A 126 12.39 14.93 -9.92
CA TYR A 126 11.88 16.20 -10.45
C TYR A 126 12.69 17.38 -9.91
N ILE A 127 12.85 17.48 -8.59
CA ILE A 127 13.57 18.59 -7.95
C ILE A 127 15.04 18.63 -8.40
N ARG A 128 15.67 17.46 -8.53
CA ARG A 128 17.01 17.33 -9.08
C ARG A 128 17.14 17.89 -10.49
N ARG A 129 16.22 17.52 -11.39
CA ARG A 129 16.28 17.88 -12.82
C ARG A 129 15.87 19.34 -13.07
N THR A 130 14.82 19.81 -12.40
CA THR A 130 14.22 21.13 -12.65
C THR A 130 14.91 22.24 -11.87
N HIS A 131 15.40 21.95 -10.66
CA HIS A 131 15.96 22.98 -9.76
C HIS A 131 17.45 22.82 -9.45
N ASN A 132 18.11 21.77 -9.97
CA ASN A 132 19.49 21.42 -9.63
C ASN A 132 19.72 21.31 -8.11
N LEU A 133 18.70 20.88 -7.37
CA LEU A 133 18.75 20.70 -5.90
C LEU A 133 18.68 19.21 -5.58
N LEU A 134 19.59 18.73 -4.75
CA LEU A 134 19.54 17.39 -4.18
C LEU A 134 18.83 17.41 -2.82
N ILE A 135 17.79 16.60 -2.68
CA ILE A 135 17.07 16.37 -1.43
C ILE A 135 17.10 14.88 -1.06
N GLY A 136 16.91 14.58 0.23
CA GLY A 136 16.79 13.21 0.72
C GLY A 136 15.34 12.72 0.74
N GLU A 137 15.18 11.42 0.96
CA GLU A 137 13.89 10.72 1.04
C GLU A 137 12.93 11.32 2.07
N ALA A 138 13.41 11.60 3.30
CA ALA A 138 12.58 12.23 4.34
C ALA A 138 12.05 13.62 3.93
N THR A 139 12.82 14.38 3.15
CA THR A 139 12.36 15.66 2.61
C THR A 139 11.31 15.43 1.52
N ALA A 140 11.51 14.44 0.64
CA ALA A 140 10.57 14.09 -0.41
C ALA A 140 9.23 13.60 0.17
N GLU A 141 9.26 12.73 1.18
CA GLU A 141 8.05 12.25 1.85
C GLU A 141 7.29 13.40 2.54
N ARG A 142 8.01 14.35 3.14
CA ARG A 142 7.41 15.55 3.72
C ARG A 142 6.72 16.40 2.64
N ILE A 143 7.36 16.60 1.50
CA ILE A 143 6.77 17.31 0.35
C ILE A 143 5.51 16.60 -0.14
N LYS A 144 5.58 15.27 -0.31
CA LYS A 144 4.46 14.42 -0.71
C LYS A 144 3.25 14.58 0.22
N LYS A 145 3.48 14.59 1.54
CA LYS A 145 2.41 14.73 2.55
C LYS A 145 1.86 16.15 2.65
N GLU A 146 2.70 17.18 2.56
CA GLU A 146 2.28 18.57 2.79
C GLU A 146 1.62 19.21 1.56
N ILE A 147 2.17 18.99 0.35
CA ILE A 147 1.70 19.62 -0.89
C ILE A 147 1.57 18.66 -2.08
N GLY A 148 1.69 17.34 -1.86
CA GLY A 148 1.48 16.35 -2.91
C GLY A 148 0.01 16.23 -3.30
N SER A 149 -0.24 16.19 -4.61
CA SER A 149 -1.54 15.90 -5.18
C SER A 149 -1.42 15.03 -6.43
N ALA A 150 -2.43 14.20 -6.67
CA ALA A 150 -2.53 13.32 -7.83
C ALA A 150 -2.88 14.05 -9.13
N CYS A 151 -3.32 15.31 -9.06
CA CYS A 151 -3.57 16.17 -10.22
C CYS A 151 -3.20 17.63 -9.90
N PRO A 152 -2.84 18.44 -10.91
CA PRO A 152 -2.57 19.85 -10.68
C PRO A 152 -3.83 20.59 -10.23
N PRO A 153 -3.68 21.71 -9.49
CA PRO A 153 -4.79 22.58 -9.14
C PRO A 153 -5.44 23.18 -10.40
N GLU A 154 -6.77 23.38 -10.36
CA GLU A 154 -7.54 23.94 -11.48
C GLU A 154 -7.01 25.32 -11.91
N GLU A 155 -6.67 26.17 -10.94
CA GLU A 155 -6.14 27.51 -11.17
C GLU A 155 -4.91 27.80 -10.29
N GLY A 156 -3.98 28.61 -10.80
CA GLY A 156 -2.81 29.09 -10.04
C GLY A 156 -1.83 27.97 -9.63
N GLU A 157 -0.84 28.27 -8.80
CA GLU A 157 0.23 27.33 -8.45
C GLU A 157 -0.14 26.33 -7.32
N GLY A 158 -1.30 26.52 -6.69
CA GLY A 158 -1.74 25.74 -5.52
C GLY A 158 -0.93 26.06 -4.26
N ARG A 159 -0.82 25.10 -3.34
CA ARG A 159 -0.02 25.27 -2.11
C ARG A 159 1.46 25.43 -2.44
N MET A 160 2.16 26.20 -1.62
CA MET A 160 3.60 26.46 -1.76
C MET A 160 4.34 25.97 -0.52
N MET A 161 5.58 25.50 -0.69
CA MET A 161 6.38 24.96 0.39
C MET A 161 7.86 25.30 0.21
N GLU A 162 8.50 25.75 1.28
CA GLU A 162 9.96 25.95 1.29
C GLU A 162 10.67 24.62 1.58
N ILE A 163 11.66 24.31 0.75
CA ILE A 163 12.49 23.13 0.88
C ILE A 163 13.97 23.50 0.91
N LYS A 164 14.74 22.66 1.60
CA LYS A 164 16.19 22.81 1.75
C LYS A 164 16.88 21.59 1.19
N GLY A 165 17.99 21.80 0.51
CA GLY A 165 18.80 20.73 -0.06
C GLY A 165 20.20 21.20 -0.39
N ARG A 166 20.94 20.35 -1.10
CA ARG A 166 22.29 20.66 -1.57
C ARG A 166 22.24 21.06 -3.04
N ASP A 167 22.71 22.26 -3.37
CA ASP A 167 22.86 22.71 -4.75
C ASP A 167 23.90 21.82 -5.47
N LEU A 168 23.54 21.31 -6.64
CA LEU A 168 24.37 20.38 -7.40
C LEU A 168 25.50 21.05 -8.18
N MET A 169 25.42 22.36 -8.44
CA MET A 169 26.48 23.10 -9.12
C MET A 169 27.62 23.43 -8.16
N ASN A 170 27.27 23.97 -6.99
CA ASN A 170 28.25 24.53 -6.05
C ASN A 170 28.45 23.68 -4.79
N GLY A 171 27.62 22.65 -4.57
CA GLY A 171 27.72 21.73 -3.43
C GLY A 171 27.27 22.32 -2.08
N VAL A 172 26.74 23.54 -2.07
CA VAL A 172 26.36 24.26 -0.84
C VAL A 172 24.86 24.10 -0.51
N PRO A 173 24.45 24.25 0.76
CA PRO A 173 23.05 24.31 1.12
C PRO A 173 22.32 25.44 0.39
N LYS A 174 21.11 25.14 -0.10
CA LYS A 174 20.24 26.09 -0.80
C LYS A 174 18.78 25.87 -0.42
N GLU A 175 18.04 26.96 -0.37
CA GLU A 175 16.61 26.99 -0.08
C GLU A 175 15.86 27.40 -1.35
N LEU A 176 14.70 26.79 -1.60
CA LEU A 176 13.82 27.15 -2.70
C LEU A 176 12.36 26.88 -2.33
N VAL A 177 11.45 27.57 -3.02
CA VAL A 177 10.01 27.35 -2.87
C VAL A 177 9.53 26.51 -4.05
N ILE A 178 8.79 25.43 -3.75
CA ILE A 178 8.11 24.58 -4.73
C ILE A 178 6.60 24.73 -4.61
N SER A 179 5.89 24.48 -5.71
CA SER A 179 4.42 24.51 -5.76
C SER A 179 3.78 23.12 -5.85
N GLU A 180 2.52 23.04 -5.43
CA GLU A 180 1.67 21.86 -5.59
C GLU A 180 1.53 21.44 -7.05
N ARG A 181 1.45 22.41 -7.98
CA ARG A 181 1.46 22.11 -9.43
C ARG A 181 2.73 21.35 -9.84
N GLN A 182 3.90 21.82 -9.42
CA GLN A 182 5.17 21.16 -9.72
C GLN A 182 5.25 19.75 -9.13
N ILE A 183 4.72 19.55 -7.93
CA ILE A 183 4.69 18.23 -7.30
C ILE A 183 3.67 17.31 -7.96
N ALA A 184 2.50 17.82 -8.39
CA ALA A 184 1.56 17.04 -9.18
C ALA A 184 2.18 16.60 -10.53
N GLU A 185 2.94 17.46 -11.20
CA GLU A 185 3.71 17.09 -12.40
C GLU A 185 4.74 15.98 -12.10
N ALA A 186 5.45 16.08 -10.98
CA ALA A 186 6.40 15.06 -10.55
C ALA A 186 5.73 13.71 -10.31
N LEU A 187 4.51 13.72 -9.77
CA LEU A 187 3.75 12.52 -9.39
C LEU A 187 2.93 11.91 -10.55
N ALA A 188 2.85 12.57 -11.71
CA ALA A 188 2.01 12.13 -12.81
C ALA A 188 2.30 10.69 -13.29
N GLU A 189 3.57 10.31 -13.38
CA GLU A 189 3.98 8.95 -13.79
C GLU A 189 3.56 7.87 -12.77
N PRO A 190 3.95 7.94 -11.47
CA PRO A 190 3.53 6.92 -10.51
C PRO A 190 2.01 6.87 -10.29
N VAL A 191 1.32 8.02 -10.33
CA VAL A 191 -0.15 8.06 -10.26
C VAL A 191 -0.78 7.40 -11.49
N GLY A 192 -0.26 7.67 -12.69
CA GLY A 192 -0.70 7.01 -13.92
C GLY A 192 -0.58 5.49 -13.85
N ALA A 193 0.53 4.98 -13.32
CA ALA A 193 0.73 3.54 -13.15
C ALA A 193 -0.29 2.90 -12.18
N ILE A 194 -0.71 3.61 -11.13
CA ILE A 194 -1.78 3.17 -10.22
C ILE A 194 -3.12 3.14 -10.97
N ILE A 195 -3.44 4.19 -11.73
CA ILE A 195 -4.67 4.25 -12.55
C ILE A 195 -4.72 3.09 -13.55
N ASP A 196 -3.60 2.80 -14.23
CA ASP A 196 -3.51 1.71 -15.21
C ASP A 196 -3.66 0.33 -14.55
N ALA A 197 -3.15 0.15 -13.33
CA ALA A 197 -3.36 -1.08 -12.56
C ALA A 197 -4.85 -1.29 -12.24
N VAL A 198 -5.55 -0.23 -11.83
CA VAL A 198 -6.99 -0.27 -11.54
C VAL A 198 -7.81 -0.55 -12.78
N LYS A 199 -7.54 0.15 -13.90
CA LYS A 199 -8.21 -0.10 -15.19
C LYS A 199 -8.00 -1.53 -15.67
N GLY A 200 -6.76 -2.01 -15.60
CA GLY A 200 -6.44 -3.38 -15.98
C GLY A 200 -7.20 -4.42 -15.15
N ALA A 201 -7.45 -4.16 -13.86
CA ALA A 201 -8.26 -5.05 -13.04
C ALA A 201 -9.74 -5.08 -13.47
N LEU A 202 -10.32 -3.92 -13.78
CA LEU A 202 -11.69 -3.81 -14.28
C LEU A 202 -11.88 -4.56 -15.61
N GLU A 203 -10.90 -4.46 -16.53
CA GLU A 203 -10.93 -5.16 -17.82
C GLU A 203 -10.92 -6.70 -17.69
N HIS A 204 -10.34 -7.24 -16.61
CA HIS A 204 -10.27 -8.68 -16.35
C HIS A 204 -11.40 -9.17 -15.42
N THR A 205 -12.27 -8.28 -14.97
CA THR A 205 -13.37 -8.64 -14.07
C THR A 205 -14.54 -9.20 -14.88
N ALA A 206 -15.10 -10.33 -14.42
CA ALA A 206 -16.27 -10.93 -15.05
C ALA A 206 -17.47 -9.95 -15.05
N PRO A 207 -18.31 -9.92 -16.10
CA PRO A 207 -19.41 -8.96 -16.22
C PRO A 207 -20.35 -8.90 -15.01
N GLU A 208 -20.62 -10.05 -14.39
CA GLU A 208 -21.48 -10.17 -13.21
C GLU A 208 -20.91 -9.40 -12.01
N LEU A 209 -19.59 -9.51 -11.78
CA LEU A 209 -18.90 -8.81 -10.69
C LEU A 209 -18.64 -7.34 -11.03
N ALA A 210 -18.46 -7.03 -12.33
CA ALA A 210 -18.31 -5.65 -12.77
C ALA A 210 -19.57 -4.83 -12.49
N ALA A 211 -20.76 -5.42 -12.64
CA ALA A 211 -22.02 -4.77 -12.27
C ALA A 211 -22.08 -4.42 -10.77
N ASP A 212 -21.66 -5.34 -9.89
CA ASP A 212 -21.58 -5.07 -8.45
C ASP A 212 -20.60 -3.94 -8.11
N ILE A 213 -19.47 -3.88 -8.82
CA ILE A 213 -18.45 -2.82 -8.66
C ILE A 213 -18.98 -1.47 -9.18
N VAL A 214 -19.82 -1.44 -10.22
CA VAL A 214 -20.49 -0.21 -10.66
C VAL A 214 -21.37 0.37 -9.55
N ASP A 215 -22.10 -0.49 -8.85
CA ASP A 215 -23.03 -0.06 -7.79
C ASP A 215 -22.30 0.34 -6.49
N ARG A 216 -21.24 -0.39 -6.11
CA ARG A 216 -20.53 -0.22 -4.83
C ARG A 216 -19.31 0.69 -4.94
N GLY A 217 -18.72 0.79 -6.12
CA GLY A 217 -17.48 1.52 -6.36
C GLY A 217 -16.21 0.78 -5.94
N ILE A 218 -15.13 1.54 -5.86
CA ILE A 218 -13.79 1.13 -5.46
C ILE A 218 -13.50 1.64 -4.06
N VAL A 219 -12.95 0.77 -3.20
CA VAL A 219 -12.44 1.18 -1.88
C VAL A 219 -10.91 1.24 -1.88
N MET A 220 -10.36 2.38 -1.50
CA MET A 220 -8.93 2.61 -1.37
C MET A 220 -8.45 2.43 0.07
N THR A 221 -7.33 1.75 0.25
CA THR A 221 -6.64 1.56 1.54
C THR A 221 -5.14 1.85 1.40
N GLY A 222 -4.41 1.75 2.51
CA GLY A 222 -2.96 1.94 2.54
C GLY A 222 -2.57 3.41 2.63
N GLY A 223 -1.34 3.67 3.08
CA GLY A 223 -0.88 5.05 3.32
C GLY A 223 -0.83 5.93 2.07
N GLY A 224 -0.63 5.33 0.89
CA GLY A 224 -0.64 6.06 -0.38
C GLY A 224 -2.02 6.52 -0.82
N SER A 225 -3.10 5.95 -0.28
CA SER A 225 -4.48 6.42 -0.53
C SER A 225 -4.74 7.84 0.00
N LEU A 226 -3.89 8.32 0.92
CA LEU A 226 -3.96 9.66 1.52
C LEU A 226 -3.37 10.77 0.62
N LEU A 227 -2.85 10.42 -0.57
CA LEU A 227 -2.41 11.43 -1.52
C LEU A 227 -3.60 12.27 -2.00
N SER A 228 -3.51 13.59 -1.87
CA SER A 228 -4.60 14.51 -2.21
C SER A 228 -5.11 14.28 -3.64
N ASN A 229 -6.42 14.17 -3.83
CA ASN A 229 -7.10 13.97 -5.12
C ASN A 229 -6.83 12.63 -5.83
N LEU A 230 -6.22 11.64 -5.16
CA LEU A 230 -6.01 10.33 -5.78
C LEU A 230 -7.34 9.59 -6.06
N ASP A 231 -8.28 9.70 -5.14
CA ASP A 231 -9.67 9.22 -5.31
C ASP A 231 -10.38 9.93 -6.47
N TYR A 232 -10.18 11.24 -6.61
CA TYR A 232 -10.75 12.05 -7.69
C TYR A 232 -10.24 11.60 -9.07
N VAL A 233 -8.92 11.45 -9.24
CA VAL A 233 -8.37 11.03 -10.55
C VAL A 233 -8.76 9.58 -10.89
N LEU A 234 -8.85 8.70 -9.89
CA LEU A 234 -9.33 7.33 -10.10
C LEU A 234 -10.81 7.30 -10.50
N ARG A 235 -11.64 8.10 -9.84
CA ARG A 235 -13.07 8.26 -10.19
C ARG A 235 -13.22 8.77 -11.62
N TYR A 236 -12.46 9.80 -11.99
CA TYR A 236 -12.50 10.35 -13.35
C TYR A 236 -12.02 9.34 -14.40
N ALA A 237 -10.95 8.60 -14.10
CA ALA A 237 -10.36 7.66 -15.04
C ALA A 237 -11.18 6.38 -15.24
N THR A 238 -11.94 5.95 -14.22
CA THR A 238 -12.72 4.70 -14.24
C THR A 238 -14.22 4.92 -14.46
N GLY A 239 -14.73 6.11 -14.16
CA GLY A 239 -16.17 6.39 -14.14
C GLY A 239 -16.91 5.79 -12.94
N LEU A 240 -16.20 5.21 -11.97
CA LEU A 240 -16.77 4.54 -10.80
C LEU A 240 -16.69 5.41 -9.56
N ALA A 241 -17.61 5.20 -8.61
CA ALA A 241 -17.44 5.76 -7.28
C ALA A 241 -16.12 5.27 -6.66
N VAL A 242 -15.42 6.14 -5.95
CA VAL A 242 -14.17 5.82 -5.26
C VAL A 242 -14.25 6.39 -3.86
N THR A 243 -13.97 5.56 -2.87
CA THR A 243 -14.05 5.87 -1.45
C THR A 243 -12.75 5.48 -0.77
N VAL A 244 -12.19 6.36 0.05
CA VAL A 244 -11.05 6.02 0.92
C VAL A 244 -11.60 5.42 2.20
N ALA A 245 -11.03 4.31 2.67
CA ALA A 245 -11.41 3.72 3.95
C ALA A 245 -11.17 4.70 5.12
N ASP A 246 -11.93 4.55 6.21
CA ASP A 246 -11.88 5.48 7.35
C ASP A 246 -10.51 5.54 8.03
N ASP A 247 -9.84 4.39 8.18
CA ASP A 247 -8.47 4.28 8.69
C ASP A 247 -7.61 3.46 7.73
N PRO A 248 -7.19 4.06 6.59
CA PRO A 248 -6.60 3.31 5.49
C PRO A 248 -5.22 2.74 5.84
N LEU A 249 -4.50 3.37 6.78
CA LEU A 249 -3.20 2.89 7.28
C LEU A 249 -3.34 1.62 8.11
N SER A 250 -4.47 1.44 8.80
CA SER A 250 -4.67 0.31 9.71
C SER A 250 -5.45 -0.84 9.07
N CYS A 251 -6.09 -0.66 7.91
CA CYS A 251 -6.96 -1.68 7.29
C CYS A 251 -6.32 -3.08 7.26
N VAL A 252 -5.09 -3.22 6.75
CA VAL A 252 -4.41 -4.51 6.64
C VAL A 252 -4.21 -5.18 8.03
N ALA A 253 -3.82 -4.40 9.03
CA ALA A 253 -3.62 -4.90 10.39
C ALA A 253 -4.95 -5.27 11.07
N LEU A 254 -5.99 -4.44 10.90
CA LEU A 254 -7.33 -4.69 11.42
C LEU A 254 -7.95 -5.94 10.80
N GLY A 255 -7.85 -6.09 9.48
CA GLY A 255 -8.37 -7.27 8.78
C GLY A 255 -7.63 -8.55 9.16
N SER A 256 -6.32 -8.48 9.36
CA SER A 256 -5.52 -9.60 9.90
C SER A 256 -5.96 -10.00 11.31
N GLY A 257 -6.20 -9.01 12.17
CA GLY A 257 -6.71 -9.23 13.53
C GLY A 257 -8.08 -9.90 13.51
N GLN A 258 -9.00 -9.41 12.68
CA GLN A 258 -10.32 -10.01 12.49
C GLN A 258 -10.23 -11.45 11.95
N ALA A 259 -9.34 -11.73 11.00
CA ALA A 259 -9.10 -13.07 10.48
C ALA A 259 -8.56 -14.02 11.56
N LEU A 260 -7.64 -13.53 12.41
CA LEU A 260 -7.10 -14.28 13.55
C LEU A 260 -8.18 -14.64 14.59
N GLU A 261 -9.08 -13.70 14.91
CA GLU A 261 -10.15 -13.90 15.91
C GLU A 261 -11.27 -14.80 15.40
N THR A 262 -11.66 -14.67 14.12
CA THR A 262 -12.89 -15.27 13.60
C THR A 262 -12.71 -16.74 13.16
N GLY A 263 -11.46 -17.22 13.07
CA GLY A 263 -11.07 -18.63 12.88
C GLY A 263 -11.97 -19.42 11.92
N LYS A 264 -13.04 -20.03 12.43
CA LYS A 264 -13.94 -20.91 11.68
C LYS A 264 -14.68 -20.26 10.48
N LYS A 265 -15.02 -18.96 10.49
CA LYS A 265 -15.76 -18.34 9.36
C LYS A 265 -14.84 -17.89 8.21
N LEU A 266 -13.55 -17.68 8.47
CA LEU A 266 -12.57 -17.18 7.50
C LEU A 266 -11.46 -18.22 7.22
N ASN A 267 -11.67 -19.49 7.56
CA ASN A 267 -10.68 -20.56 7.36
C ASN A 267 -10.21 -20.70 5.90
N GLY A 268 -11.03 -20.31 4.92
CA GLY A 268 -10.65 -20.33 3.50
C GLY A 268 -9.73 -19.18 3.08
N VAL A 269 -9.60 -18.14 3.91
CA VAL A 269 -8.78 -16.95 3.65
C VAL A 269 -7.35 -17.11 4.19
N LEU A 270 -7.16 -17.94 5.23
CA LEU A 270 -5.86 -18.19 5.83
C LEU A 270 -5.19 -19.41 5.21
N SER A 271 -3.95 -19.26 4.73
CA SER A 271 -3.12 -20.39 4.31
C SER A 271 -2.14 -20.78 5.41
N LYS A 272 -2.08 -22.08 5.72
CA LYS A 272 -1.15 -22.68 6.70
C LYS A 272 -0.02 -23.48 6.05
N MET A 273 -0.07 -23.71 4.74
CA MET A 273 0.93 -24.52 4.02
C MET A 273 1.21 -23.94 2.65
N TYR A 274 2.49 -23.68 2.41
CA TYR A 274 3.16 -23.73 1.11
C TYR A 274 4.36 -24.66 1.23
#